data_AF-A0A434MYW9-F1
#
_entry.id   AF-A0A434MYW9-F1
#
_cell.length_a   1.000
_cell.length_b   1.000
_cell.length_c   1.000
_cell.angle_alpha   90.00
_cell.angle_beta   90.00
_cell.angle_gamma   90.00
#
_symmetry.space_group_name_H-M   'P 1'
#
loop_
_entity.id
_entity.type
_entity.pdbx_description
1 polymer ?
#
loop_
_entity_poly.entity_id
_entity_poly.type
_entity_poly.pdbx_seq_one_letter_code
_entity_poly.pdbx_strand_id
1 'polypeptide(L)' 'MSAIRHIRRAVFGVTQADFAALAGVTQATVSRWEAGVAPSLDEMQAIRKAAIERQIEWNDAWFFETPAAGEAA' A
#
# COMPACT_ATOMS: atom_id res chain seq x y z
N MET A 1 -8.44 8.18 6.51
CA MET A 1 -7.61 7.83 5.34
C MET A 1 -7.25 6.37 5.50
N SER A 2 -7.44 5.49 4.51
CA SER A 2 -7.11 4.06 4.68
C SER A 2 -5.60 3.83 4.60
N ALA A 3 -5.11 2.82 5.32
CA ALA A 3 -3.71 2.37 5.33
C ALA A 3 -3.16 2.19 3.91
N ILE A 4 -3.89 1.44 3.08
CA ILE A 4 -3.49 1.18 1.69
C ILE A 4 -3.45 2.46 0.84
N ARG A 5 -4.36 3.41 1.07
CA ARG A 5 -4.33 4.70 0.37
C ARG A 5 -3.11 5.53 0.77
N HIS A 6 -2.71 5.47 2.04
CA HIS A 6 -1.48 6.10 2.51
C HIS A 6 -0.25 5.43 1.87
N ILE A 7 -0.13 4.10 1.94
CA ILE A 7 0.95 3.35 1.28
C ILE A 7 1.05 3.74 -0.20
N ARG A 8 -0.05 3.71 -0.94
CA ARG A 8 -0.01 4.03 -2.36
C ARG A 8 0.44 5.47 -2.65
N ARG A 9 -0.08 6.46 -1.91
CA ARG A 9 0.16 7.89 -2.21
C ARG A 9 1.44 8.44 -1.59
N ALA A 10 1.73 8.07 -0.35
CA ALA A 10 2.85 8.60 0.42
C ALA A 10 4.11 7.76 0.27
N VAL A 11 3.97 6.43 0.21
CA VAL A 11 5.13 5.51 0.13
C VAL A 11 5.50 5.25 -1.32
N PHE A 12 4.53 4.86 -2.16
CA PHE A 12 4.80 4.57 -3.58
C PHE A 12 4.68 5.79 -4.50
N GLY A 13 3.81 6.76 -4.17
CA GLY A 13 3.60 7.95 -5.00
C GLY A 13 2.91 7.68 -6.35
N VAL A 14 2.12 6.60 -6.47
CA VAL A 14 1.59 6.13 -7.77
C VAL A 14 0.06 6.15 -7.86
N THR A 15 -0.48 5.99 -9.07
CA THR A 15 -1.92 5.84 -9.30
C THR A 15 -2.43 4.49 -8.80
N GLN A 16 -3.76 4.31 -8.68
CA GLN A 16 -4.32 3.00 -8.30
C GLN A 16 -4.03 1.92 -9.35
N ALA A 17 -3.97 2.28 -10.64
CA ALA A 17 -3.68 1.35 -11.71
C ALA A 17 -2.21 0.89 -11.66
N ASP A 18 -1.29 1.82 -11.46
CA ASP A 18 0.13 1.50 -11.30
C ASP A 18 0.34 0.62 -10.06
N PHE A 19 -0.24 1.01 -8.91
CA PHE A 19 -0.14 0.22 -7.68
C PHE A 19 -0.69 -1.20 -7.84
N ALA A 20 -1.76 -1.35 -8.59
CA ALA A 20 -2.32 -2.66 -8.92
C ALA A 20 -1.36 -3.51 -9.75
N ALA A 21 -0.73 -2.91 -10.77
CA ALA A 21 0.29 -3.59 -11.57
C ALA A 21 1.50 -4.01 -10.72
N LEU A 22 1.88 -3.20 -9.72
CA LEU A 22 2.96 -3.54 -8.78
C LEU A 22 2.61 -4.75 -7.90
N ALA A 23 1.38 -4.80 -7.40
CA ALA A 23 0.90 -5.87 -6.53
C ALA A 23 0.39 -7.10 -7.31
N GLY A 24 0.39 -7.08 -8.65
CA GLY A 24 -0.11 -8.18 -9.47
C GLY A 24 -1.63 -8.36 -9.42
N VAL A 25 -2.38 -7.29 -9.16
CA VAL A 25 -3.86 -7.30 -9.03
C VAL A 25 -4.51 -6.31 -10.00
N THR A 26 -5.84 -6.20 -9.94
CA THR A 26 -6.60 -5.21 -10.72
C THR A 26 -6.74 -3.89 -9.97
N GLN A 27 -6.94 -2.78 -10.71
CA GLN A 27 -7.24 -1.48 -10.11
C GLN A 27 -8.52 -1.52 -9.23
N ALA A 28 -9.51 -2.35 -9.60
CA ALA A 28 -10.73 -2.52 -8.81
C ALA A 28 -10.45 -3.19 -7.45
N THR A 29 -9.45 -4.09 -7.39
CA THR A 29 -8.97 -4.66 -6.12
C THR A 29 -8.37 -3.57 -5.23
N VAL A 30 -7.50 -2.71 -5.77
CA VAL A 30 -6.94 -1.58 -5.01
C VAL A 30 -8.05 -0.62 -4.54
N SER A 31 -9.05 -0.33 -5.38
CA SER A 31 -10.18 0.51 -4.99
C SER A 31 -10.95 -0.07 -3.80
N ARG A 32 -11.16 -1.40 -3.77
CA ARG A 32 -11.80 -2.09 -2.63
C ARG A 32 -10.93 -2.01 -1.38
N TRP A 33 -9.62 -2.17 -1.52
CA TRP A 33 -8.71 -2.02 -0.39
C TRP A 33 -8.78 -0.62 0.22
N GLU A 34 -8.79 0.41 -0.63
CA GLU A 34 -8.86 1.79 -0.17
C GLU A 34 -10.21 2.14 0.47
N ALA A 35 -11.27 1.41 0.12
CA ALA A 35 -12.60 1.49 0.72
C ALA A 35 -12.73 0.72 2.06
N GLY A 36 -11.70 -0.01 2.49
CA GLY A 36 -11.64 -0.69 3.79
C GLY A 36 -11.61 -2.21 3.75
N VAL A 37 -11.55 -2.83 2.57
CA VAL A 37 -11.34 -4.29 2.47
C VAL A 37 -9.86 -4.60 2.74
N ALA A 38 -9.57 -5.52 3.66
CA ALA A 38 -8.19 -5.91 3.89
C ALA A 38 -7.63 -6.72 2.70
N PRO A 39 -6.39 -6.46 2.24
CA PRO A 39 -5.71 -7.37 1.33
C PRO A 39 -5.44 -8.72 1.99
N SER A 40 -5.29 -9.77 1.19
CA SER A 40 -4.82 -11.08 1.65
C SER A 40 -3.33 -11.04 2.03
N LEU A 41 -2.85 -12.10 2.68
CA LEU A 41 -1.43 -12.22 3.01
C LEU A 41 -0.54 -12.21 1.75
N ASP A 42 -0.96 -12.90 0.68
CA ASP A 42 -0.21 -12.93 -0.58
C ASP A 42 -0.17 -11.54 -1.24
N GLU A 43 -1.27 -10.79 -1.16
CA GLU A 43 -1.35 -9.42 -1.67
C GLU A 43 -0.45 -8.47 -0.85
N MET A 44 -0.41 -8.63 0.48
CA MET A 44 0.53 -7.89 1.34
C MET A 44 1.99 -8.21 1.01
N GLN A 45 2.32 -9.49 0.79
CA GLN A 45 3.65 -9.91 0.37
C GLN A 45 4.05 -9.32 -0.99
N ALA A 46 3.12 -9.27 -1.95
CA ALA A 46 3.36 -8.66 -3.25
C ALA A 46 3.67 -7.16 -3.13
N ILE A 47 2.92 -6.43 -2.30
CA ILE A 47 3.16 -5.01 -2.02
C ILE A 47 4.55 -4.81 -1.37
N ARG A 48 4.88 -5.61 -0.35
CA ARG A 48 6.19 -5.55 0.33
C ARG A 48 7.32 -5.83 -0.65
N LYS A 49 7.19 -6.86 -1.47
CA LYS A 49 8.17 -7.19 -2.52
C LYS A 49 8.36 -6.02 -3.48
N ALA A 50 7.26 -5.41 -3.93
CA ALA A 50 7.32 -4.27 -4.84
C ALA A 50 8.04 -3.05 -4.22
N ALA A 51 7.93 -2.82 -2.91
CA ALA A 51 8.68 -1.78 -2.20
C ALA A 51 10.18 -2.09 -2.17
N ILE A 52 10.54 -3.31 -1.78
CA ILE A 52 11.94 -3.77 -1.71
C ILE A 52 12.63 -3.69 -3.07
N GLU A 53 11.97 -4.16 -4.14
CA GLU A 53 12.50 -4.11 -5.52
C GLU A 53 12.74 -2.67 -6.01
N ARG A 54 12.03 -1.69 -5.43
CA ARG A 54 12.17 -0.26 -5.73
C ARG A 54 13.08 0.47 -4.75
N GLN A 55 13.71 -0.26 -3.82
CA GLN A 55 14.53 0.30 -2.74
C GLN A 55 13.79 1.34 -1.90
N ILE A 56 12.48 1.16 -1.72
CA ILE A 56 11.66 1.99 -0.84
C ILE A 56 11.83 1.49 0.60
N GLU A 57 12.07 2.40 1.54
CA GLU A 57 12.05 2.06 2.96
C GLU A 57 10.65 1.57 3.35
N TRP A 58 10.58 0.34 3.87
CA TRP A 58 9.32 -0.36 4.09
C TRP A 58 9.09 -0.64 5.58
N ASN A 59 7.87 -0.38 6.04
CA ASN A 59 7.41 -0.76 7.37
C ASN A 59 6.08 -1.52 7.28
N ASP A 60 6.08 -2.80 7.68
CA ASP A 60 4.88 -3.64 7.67
C ASP A 60 3.77 -3.13 8.60
N ALA A 61 4.10 -2.30 9.60
CA ALA A 61 3.12 -1.64 10.46
C ALA A 61 2.14 -0.78 9.65
N TRP A 62 2.54 -0.26 8.48
CA TRP A 62 1.68 0.55 7.64
C TRP A 62 0.41 -0.16 7.12
N PHE A 63 0.38 -1.50 7.13
CA PHE A 63 -0.84 -2.24 6.79
C PHE A 63 -1.92 -2.15 7.88
N PHE A 64 -1.52 -1.99 9.13
CA PHE A 64 -2.40 -2.04 10.30
C PHE A 64 -2.62 -0.64 10.89
N GLU A 65 -1.60 0.21 10.80
CA GLU A 65 -1.55 1.54 11.38
C GLU A 65 -1.30 2.54 10.27
N THR A 66 -2.26 3.43 10.00
CA THR A 66 -1.96 4.60 9.17
C THR A 66 -1.23 5.58 10.08
N PRO A 67 0.02 5.99 9.77
CA PRO A 67 0.69 7.01 10.55
C PRO A 67 -0.24 8.21 10.67
N ALA A 68 -0.63 8.56 11.90
CA ALA A 68 -1.38 9.78 12.13
C ALA A 68 -0.55 10.90 11.50
N ALA A 69 -1.15 11.69 10.61
CA ALA A 69 -0.48 12.81 9.98
C ALA A 69 0.00 13.78 11.09
N GLY A 70 1.22 13.61 11.59
CA GLY A 70 1.69 14.35 12.76
C GLY A 70 2.93 13.85 13.51
N GLU A 71 3.35 12.58 13.40
CA GLU A 71 4.58 12.13 14.07
C GLU A 71 5.74 11.98 13.08
N ALA A 72 6.25 13.13 12.64
CA ALA A 72 7.69 13.27 12.43
C ALA A 72 8.26 13.80 13.75
N ALA A 73 8.88 12.91 14.53
CA ALA A 73 9.70 13.27 15.68
C ALA A 73 11.17 13.25 15.26
#